data_AF-Q2W6J3-F1
#
_entry.id   AF-Q2W6J3-F1
#
_cell.length_a   1.000
_cell.length_b   1.000
_cell.length_c   1.000
_cell.angle_alpha   90.00
_cell.angle_beta   90.00
_cell.angle_gamma   90.00
#
_symmetry.space_group_name_H-M   'P 1'
#
loop_
_entity.id
_entity.type
_entity.pdbx_description
1 polymer ?
#
loop_
_entity_poly.entity_id
_entity_poly.type
_entity_poly.pdbx_seq_one_letter_code
_entity_poly.pdbx_strand_id
1 'polypeptide(L)'
;MKRSAIIFVAVAALVASCATQITWYKEGATIEDYNLQAYNCEKDMRQSGYFGDAFAAPGNMRSFYSKCMIVHGWYPREWLITCRQKDGALLERASQVHCASIGGTPVIGQNGTAIGN
;
A
#
# COMPACT_ATOMS: atom_id res chain seq x y z
N MET A 1 -20.14 38.12 -10.08
CA MET A 1 -20.23 37.15 -8.95
C MET A 1 -20.33 35.68 -9.42
N LYS A 2 -21.20 35.31 -10.37
CA LYS A 2 -21.37 33.91 -10.84
C LYS A 2 -20.12 33.27 -11.49
N ARG A 3 -19.28 34.06 -12.18
CA ARG A 3 -18.05 33.56 -12.83
C ARG A 3 -16.95 33.18 -11.84
N SER A 4 -16.84 33.90 -10.73
CA SER A 4 -15.86 33.61 -9.67
C SER A 4 -16.19 32.29 -8.96
N ALA A 5 -17.47 32.00 -8.72
CA ALA A 5 -17.90 30.75 -8.08
C ALA A 5 -17.54 29.51 -8.90
N ILE A 6 -17.67 29.57 -10.23
CA ILE A 6 -17.32 28.44 -11.13
C ILE A 6 -15.81 28.15 -11.08
N ILE A 7 -14.99 29.18 -11.03
CA ILE A 7 -13.52 29.03 -10.95
C ILE A 7 -13.13 28.39 -9.62
N PHE A 8 -13.71 28.82 -8.50
CA PHE A 8 -13.43 28.22 -7.20
C PHE A 8 -13.82 26.74 -7.13
N VAL A 9 -14.96 26.35 -7.71
CA VAL A 9 -15.39 24.95 -7.76
C VAL A 9 -14.48 24.10 -8.66
N ALA A 10 -14.07 24.63 -9.82
CA ALA A 10 -13.15 23.94 -10.72
C ALA A 10 -11.76 23.74 -10.08
N VAL A 11 -11.24 24.75 -9.39
CA VAL A 11 -9.96 24.65 -8.68
C VAL A 11 -10.05 23.66 -7.51
N ALA A 12 -11.15 23.68 -6.74
CA ALA A 12 -11.36 22.73 -5.65
C ALA A 12 -11.46 21.26 -6.15
N ALA A 13 -12.07 21.03 -7.33
CA ALA A 13 -12.12 19.70 -7.93
C ALA A 13 -10.74 19.19 -8.40
N LEU A 14 -9.88 20.09 -8.90
CA LEU A 14 -8.52 19.75 -9.34
C LEU A 14 -7.64 19.32 -8.16
N VAL A 15 -7.65 20.05 -7.04
CA VAL A 15 -6.86 19.67 -5.85
C VAL A 15 -7.35 18.40 -5.15
N ALA A 16 -8.62 18.03 -5.32
CA ALA A 16 -9.16 16.80 -4.73
C ALA A 16 -8.70 15.50 -5.43
N SER A 17 -8.11 15.59 -6.63
CA SER A 17 -7.70 14.43 -7.42
C SER A 17 -6.32 13.84 -7.05
N CYS A 18 -5.55 14.50 -6.18
CA CYS A 18 -4.31 13.96 -5.62
C CYS A 18 -4.54 12.94 -4.49
N ALA A 19 -5.52 12.05 -4.62
CA ALA A 19 -5.71 10.97 -3.67
C ALA A 19 -4.51 10.02 -3.73
N THR A 20 -3.80 9.86 -2.62
CA THR A 20 -2.62 8.99 -2.51
C THR A 20 -3.03 7.54 -2.75
N GLN A 21 -2.71 7.01 -3.93
CA GLN A 21 -2.95 5.61 -4.27
C GLN A 21 -1.84 4.75 -3.68
N ILE A 22 -2.19 3.82 -2.79
CA ILE A 22 -1.25 2.84 -2.23
C ILE A 22 -0.77 1.95 -3.38
N THR A 23 0.54 1.92 -3.60
CA THR A 23 1.16 1.01 -4.57
C THR A 23 1.71 -0.20 -3.84
N TRP A 24 1.36 -1.40 -4.30
CA TRP A 24 1.75 -2.66 -3.69
C TRP A 24 2.99 -3.25 -4.38
N TYR A 25 3.76 -4.02 -3.62
CA TYR A 25 4.95 -4.72 -4.06
C TYR A 25 5.04 -6.11 -3.44
N LYS A 26 5.49 -7.07 -4.24
CA LYS A 26 5.83 -8.42 -3.83
C LYS A 26 6.94 -8.90 -4.74
N GLU A 27 7.98 -9.48 -4.15
CA GLU A 27 9.14 -9.95 -4.91
C GLU A 27 8.75 -11.10 -5.85
N GLY A 28 9.22 -11.04 -7.10
CA GLY A 28 8.96 -12.06 -8.12
C GLY A 28 7.51 -12.13 -8.63
N ALA A 29 6.59 -11.30 -8.11
CA ALA A 29 5.19 -11.31 -8.51
C ALA A 29 4.96 -10.46 -9.77
N THR A 30 4.13 -10.95 -10.68
CA THR A 30 3.72 -10.20 -11.87
C THR A 30 2.48 -9.32 -11.58
N ILE A 31 2.06 -8.53 -12.57
CA ILE A 31 0.83 -7.73 -12.49
C ILE A 31 -0.39 -8.67 -12.47
N GLU A 32 -0.33 -9.81 -13.14
CA GLU A 32 -1.38 -10.83 -13.12
C GLU A 32 -1.56 -11.41 -11.71
N ASP A 33 -0.46 -11.71 -11.01
CA ASP A 33 -0.51 -12.15 -9.61
C ASP A 33 -1.16 -11.11 -8.71
N TYR A 34 -0.82 -9.84 -8.92
CA TYR A 34 -1.44 -8.73 -8.21
C TYR A 34 -2.94 -8.70 -8.45
N ASN A 35 -3.38 -8.74 -9.72
CA ASN A 35 -4.79 -8.65 -10.08
C ASN A 35 -5.60 -9.81 -9.51
N LEU A 36 -5.06 -11.03 -9.55
CA LEU A 36 -5.71 -12.20 -9.01
C LEU A 36 -5.93 -12.09 -7.49
N GLN A 37 -4.88 -11.69 -6.75
CA GLN A 37 -4.96 -11.60 -5.29
C GLN A 37 -5.76 -10.38 -4.83
N ALA A 38 -5.64 -9.26 -5.52
CA ALA A 38 -6.49 -8.08 -5.32
C ALA A 38 -7.97 -8.44 -5.47
N TYR A 39 -8.33 -9.16 -6.55
CA TYR A 39 -9.69 -9.62 -6.78
C TYR A 39 -10.19 -10.58 -5.69
N ASN A 40 -9.34 -11.52 -5.25
CA ASN A 40 -9.71 -12.44 -4.17
C ASN A 40 -9.94 -11.69 -2.84
N CYS A 41 -9.08 -10.73 -2.51
CA CYS A 41 -9.26 -9.89 -1.32
C CYS A 41 -10.53 -9.04 -1.39
N GLU A 42 -10.85 -8.48 -2.56
CA GLU A 42 -12.10 -7.75 -2.76
C GLU A 42 -13.32 -8.66 -2.61
N LYS A 43 -13.27 -9.87 -3.17
CA LYS A 43 -14.33 -10.87 -3.05
C LYS A 43 -14.55 -11.27 -1.59
N ASP A 44 -13.48 -11.55 -0.85
CA ASP A 44 -13.53 -11.93 0.56
C ASP A 44 -14.07 -10.78 1.42
N MET A 45 -13.62 -9.55 1.15
CA MET A 45 -14.16 -8.34 1.78
C MET A 45 -15.69 -8.24 1.57
N ARG A 46 -16.17 -8.47 0.34
CA ARG A 46 -17.61 -8.47 0.02
C ARG A 46 -18.38 -9.56 0.77
N GLN A 47 -17.77 -10.72 1.01
CA GLN A 47 -18.38 -11.84 1.71
C GLN A 47 -18.30 -11.74 3.23
N SER A 48 -17.31 -11.05 3.78
CA SER A 48 -17.02 -10.95 5.22
C SER A 48 -18.09 -10.20 6.04
N GLY A 49 -19.15 -9.69 5.41
CA GLY A 49 -20.26 -9.04 6.12
C GLY A 49 -19.86 -7.73 6.83
N TYR A 50 -18.65 -7.20 6.58
CA TYR A 50 -18.11 -5.97 7.18
C TYR A 50 -18.91 -4.67 6.86
N PHE A 51 -20.05 -4.81 6.18
CA PHE A 51 -21.00 -3.76 5.81
C PHE A 51 -22.04 -3.46 6.92
N GLY A 52 -21.90 -4.04 8.11
CA GLY A 52 -22.90 -3.99 9.19
C GLY A 52 -23.19 -2.60 9.79
N ASP A 53 -22.31 -1.61 9.63
CA ASP A 53 -22.52 -0.26 10.15
C ASP A 53 -22.33 0.81 9.06
N ALA A 54 -23.43 1.45 8.68
CA ALA A 54 -23.54 2.41 7.58
C ALA A 54 -22.62 3.65 7.70
N PHE A 55 -21.96 3.85 8.84
CA PHE A 55 -21.11 5.02 9.13
C PHE A 55 -19.60 4.72 9.22
N ALA A 56 -19.18 3.45 9.32
CA ALA A 56 -17.75 3.06 9.40
C ALA A 56 -17.25 2.28 8.17
N ALA A 57 -18.15 1.98 7.24
CA ALA A 57 -17.94 1.12 6.08
C ALA A 57 -16.67 1.42 5.24
N PRO A 58 -16.36 2.65 4.81
CA PRO A 58 -15.25 2.88 3.86
C PRO A 58 -13.86 2.76 4.50
N GLY A 59 -13.69 3.11 5.77
CA GLY A 59 -12.42 2.97 6.49
C GLY A 59 -12.10 1.50 6.79
N ASN A 60 -13.13 0.75 7.17
CA ASN A 60 -13.03 -0.67 7.46
C ASN A 60 -12.71 -1.51 6.21
N MET A 61 -13.30 -1.17 5.06
CA MET A 61 -13.02 -1.84 3.78
C MET A 61 -11.55 -1.71 3.37
N ARG A 62 -11.00 -0.50 3.43
CA ARG A 62 -9.58 -0.27 3.11
C ARG A 62 -8.67 -1.03 4.07
N SER A 63 -8.97 -1.03 5.36
CA SER A 63 -8.19 -1.78 6.35
C SER A 63 -8.25 -3.29 6.12
N PHE A 64 -9.42 -3.85 5.82
CA PHE A 64 -9.58 -5.26 5.50
C PHE A 64 -8.78 -5.64 4.25
N TYR A 65 -8.95 -4.88 3.16
CA TYR A 65 -8.22 -5.11 1.92
C TYR A 65 -6.71 -5.05 2.14
N SER A 66 -6.21 -4.04 2.87
CA SER A 66 -4.79 -3.93 3.19
C SER A 66 -4.27 -5.12 3.99
N LYS A 67 -5.02 -5.58 5.01
CA LYS A 67 -4.64 -6.76 5.79
C LYS A 67 -4.61 -8.03 4.94
N CYS A 68 -5.60 -8.23 4.07
CA CYS A 68 -5.64 -9.36 3.16
C CYS A 68 -4.43 -9.37 2.23
N MET A 69 -4.10 -8.22 1.62
CA MET A 69 -2.91 -8.09 0.77
C MET A 69 -1.61 -8.39 1.53
N ILE A 70 -1.47 -7.92 2.77
CA ILE A 70 -0.31 -8.20 3.63
C ILE A 70 -0.18 -9.69 3.93
N VAL A 71 -1.27 -10.38 4.26
CA VAL A 71 -1.27 -11.85 4.48
C VAL A 71 -0.84 -12.59 3.23
N HIS A 72 -1.19 -12.07 2.06
CA HIS A 72 -0.74 -12.58 0.77
C HIS A 72 0.72 -12.23 0.41
N GLY A 73 1.43 -11.53 1.29
CA GLY A 73 2.83 -11.13 1.12
C GLY A 73 3.03 -9.88 0.27
N TRP A 74 1.97 -9.11 0.03
CA TRP A 74 2.07 -7.79 -0.61
C TRP A 74 2.33 -6.71 0.44
N TYR A 75 3.24 -5.81 0.13
CA TYR A 75 3.58 -4.69 1.00
C TYR A 75 3.39 -3.35 0.28
N PRO A 76 2.94 -2.30 0.96
CA PRO A 76 2.99 -0.95 0.43
C PRO A 76 4.42 -0.58 0.06
N ARG A 77 4.63 0.05 -1.09
CA ARG A 77 5.99 0.47 -1.53
C ARG A 77 6.67 1.41 -0.55
N GLU A 78 5.89 2.22 0.15
CA GLU A 78 6.35 3.13 1.20
C GLU A 78 6.92 2.41 2.44
N TRP A 79 6.65 1.11 2.61
CA TRP A 79 7.21 0.27 3.69
C TRP A 79 8.46 -0.48 3.26
N LEU A 80 8.88 -0.35 2.00
CA LEU A 80 10.05 -1.04 1.49
C LEU A 80 11.31 -0.26 1.86
N ILE A 81 12.32 -1.02 2.28
CA ILE A 81 13.62 -0.54 2.69
C ILE A 81 14.70 -1.07 1.76
N THR A 82 15.88 -0.46 1.80
CA THR A 82 17.07 -1.05 1.20
C THR A 82 17.66 -2.06 2.17
N CYS A 83 18.01 -3.24 1.68
CA CYS A 83 18.58 -4.30 2.50
C CYS A 83 19.94 -4.70 1.98
N ARG A 84 20.91 -4.89 2.89
CA ARG A 84 22.22 -5.45 2.57
C ARG A 84 22.23 -6.91 2.98
N GLN A 85 22.41 -7.80 2.01
CA GLN A 85 22.58 -9.23 2.21
C GLN A 85 23.97 -9.54 2.80
N LYS A 86 24.13 -10.74 3.38
CA LYS A 86 25.38 -11.18 4.03
C LYS A 86 26.55 -11.34 3.05
N ASP A 87 26.25 -11.61 1.79
CA ASP A 87 27.21 -11.66 0.68
C ASP A 87 27.64 -10.27 0.20
N GLY A 88 27.08 -9.20 0.78
CA GLY A 88 27.35 -7.81 0.42
C GLY A 88 26.45 -7.27 -0.68
N ALA A 89 25.55 -8.07 -1.26
CA ALA A 89 24.60 -7.59 -2.27
C ALA A 89 23.57 -6.63 -1.65
N LEU A 90 23.17 -5.62 -2.44
CA LEU A 90 22.13 -4.68 -2.06
C LEU A 90 20.82 -5.08 -2.74
N LEU A 91 19.79 -5.36 -1.93
CA LEU A 91 18.43 -5.53 -2.39
C LEU A 91 17.70 -4.19 -2.23
N GLU A 92 17.42 -3.55 -3.35
CA GLU A 92 16.59 -2.36 -3.37
C GLU A 92 15.12 -2.78 -3.30
N ARG A 93 14.35 -2.22 -2.35
CA ARG A 93 12.92 -2.47 -2.13
C ARG A 93 12.55 -3.82 -1.52
N ALA A 94 13.21 -4.22 -0.45
CA ALA A 94 12.78 -5.34 0.38
C ALA A 94 11.79 -4.89 1.46
N SER A 95 10.84 -5.75 1.85
CA SER A 95 10.11 -5.52 3.11
C SER A 95 11.04 -5.81 4.29
N GLN A 96 10.80 -5.17 5.45
CA GLN A 96 11.59 -5.42 6.66
C GLN A 96 11.59 -6.91 7.07
N VAL A 97 10.45 -7.58 6.91
CA VAL A 97 10.30 -9.02 7.19
C VAL A 97 11.15 -9.86 6.24
N HIS A 98 11.15 -9.53 4.95
CA HIS A 98 11.99 -10.21 3.96
C HIS A 98 13.49 -9.97 4.22
N CYS A 99 13.86 -8.75 4.61
CA CYS A 99 15.21 -8.41 5.02
C CYS A 99 15.71 -9.32 6.16
N ALA A 100 14.86 -9.53 7.17
CA ALA A 100 15.17 -10.38 8.30
C ALA A 100 15.24 -11.87 7.90
N SER A 101 14.37 -12.34 6.99
CA SER A 101 14.34 -13.74 6.58
C SER A 101 15.59 -14.16 5.79
N ILE A 102 16.16 -13.25 4.99
CA ILE A 102 17.43 -13.49 4.27
C ILE A 102 18.67 -13.20 5.15
N GLY A 103 18.47 -12.85 6.42
CA GLY A 103 19.55 -12.48 7.34
C GLY A 103 20.30 -11.21 6.93
N GLY A 104 19.66 -10.35 6.15
CA GLY A 104 20.20 -9.06 5.73
C GLY A 104 20.02 -7.99 6.81
N THR A 105 20.80 -6.92 6.68
CA THR A 105 20.70 -5.75 7.55
C THR A 105 20.02 -4.60 6.81
N PRO A 106 19.05 -3.89 7.42
CA PRO A 106 18.46 -2.70 6.82
C PRO A 106 19.54 -1.64 6.59
N VAL A 107 19.63 -1.14 5.37
CA VAL A 107 20.49 0.00 5.02
C VAL A 107 19.60 1.23 5.08
N ILE A 108 19.90 2.14 6.01
CA ILE A 108 19.17 3.40 6.15
C ILE A 108 19.51 4.26 4.92
N GLY A 109 18.68 4.15 3.87
CA GLY A 109 18.72 5.03 2.70
C GLY A 109 17.96 6.33 2.97
N GLN A 110 18.40 7.43 2.37
CA GLN A 110 18.00 8.83 2.63
C GLN A 110 16.52 9.21 2.39
N ASN A 111 15.59 8.26 2.30
CA ASN A 111 14.15 8.50 2.21
C ASN A 111 13.34 7.92 3.40
N GLY A 112 13.98 7.78 4.56
CA GLY A 112 13.36 8.20 5.82
C GLY A 112 12.14 7.46 6.37
N THR A 113 11.89 6.18 6.05
CA THR A 113 10.93 5.38 6.82
C THR A 113 11.51 4.02 7.22
N ALA A 114 12.38 4.06 8.24
CA ALA A 114 12.47 2.94 9.18
C ALA A 114 11.20 2.98 10.05
N ILE A 115 10.30 2.02 9.90
CA ILE A 115 9.16 1.87 10.81
C ILE A 115 9.73 1.22 12.08
N GLY A 116 9.92 2.05 13.11
CA GLY A 116 10.32 1.63 14.44
C GLY A 116 9.13 1.12 15.25
N ASN A 117 9.44 0.06 16.01
CA ASN A 117 8.67 -0.70 17.02
C ASN A 117 7.51 -1.57 16.54
#